data_AF-A0A0C2ZBV0-F1
#
_entry.id   AF-A0A0C2ZBV0-F1
#
_cell.length_a   1.000
_cell.length_b   1.000
_cell.length_c   1.000
_cell.angle_alpha   90.00
_cell.angle_beta   90.00
_cell.angle_gamma   90.00
#
_symmetry.space_group_name_H-M   'P 1'
#
loop_
_entity.id
_entity.type
_entity.pdbx_description
1 polymer ?
#
loop_
_entity_poly.entity_id
_entity_poly.type
_entity_poly.pdbx_seq_one_letter_code
_entity_poly.pdbx_strand_id
1 'polypeptide(L)'
;QYYLRDGNITFLAEGLLFRVHRYFFGREFKLSLIWEMVQTRSDHFAKFLWVWYNPRYTYSNQPKDTWLIILTLATPWGFDSMRELAVRQLERLSLGPIDKIALYMEHKIDGRLLIPSYIGLCKSPTLPSFDDGQRLTMKTVLRLAAARERALLRAIERGVVTPTCADVEDAELESIVSDVFEL
;
A
#
# COMPACT_ATOMS: atom_id res chain seq x y z
N GLN A 1 -18.45 15.98 24.87
CA GLN A 1 -17.51 15.31 25.81
C GLN A 1 -16.11 15.47 25.24
N TYR A 2 -15.28 16.37 25.79
CA TYR A 2 -13.94 16.68 25.26
C TYR A 2 -12.86 16.54 26.34
N TYR A 3 -12.84 15.39 27.04
CA TYR A 3 -11.84 15.11 28.07
C TYR A 3 -11.03 13.88 27.68
N LEU A 4 -9.72 14.06 27.50
CA LEU A 4 -8.76 12.96 27.37
C LEU A 4 -8.53 12.41 28.79
N ARG A 5 -9.07 11.22 29.08
CA ARG A 5 -9.02 10.62 30.43
C ARG A 5 -7.61 10.26 30.91
N ASP A 6 -6.65 10.15 30.00
CA ASP A 6 -5.33 9.57 30.27
C ASP A 6 -4.21 10.62 30.20
N GLY A 7 -3.21 10.47 31.08
CA GLY A 7 -2.02 11.32 31.12
C GLY A 7 -1.04 11.08 29.97
N ASN A 8 0.20 11.54 30.16
CA ASN A 8 1.26 11.40 29.17
C ASN A 8 2.06 10.11 29.36
N ILE A 9 2.49 9.52 28.25
CA ILE A 9 3.47 8.45 28.18
C ILE A 9 4.74 8.98 27.50
N THR A 10 5.90 8.44 27.90
CA THR A 10 7.18 8.81 27.32
C THR A 10 7.77 7.62 26.59
N PHE A 11 8.15 7.82 25.33
CA PHE A 11 8.89 6.86 24.52
C PHE A 11 10.33 7.35 24.32
N LEU A 12 11.29 6.44 24.28
CA LEU A 12 12.68 6.74 23.93
C LEU A 12 12.96 6.15 22.55
N ALA A 13 13.01 6.97 21.50
CA ALA A 13 13.32 6.51 20.15
C ALA A 13 14.68 7.11 19.74
N GLU A 14 15.67 6.25 19.48
CA GLU A 14 17.02 6.66 19.06
C GLU A 14 17.66 7.72 19.98
N GLY A 15 17.51 7.56 21.29
CA GLY A 15 18.04 8.51 22.27
C GLY A 15 17.22 9.79 22.47
N LEU A 16 16.16 10.00 21.68
CA LEU A 16 15.24 11.13 21.82
C LEU A 16 13.98 10.72 22.60
N LEU A 17 13.60 11.55 23.59
CA LEU A 17 12.41 11.32 24.41
C LEU A 17 11.19 12.01 23.79
N PHE A 18 10.17 11.22 23.48
CA PHE A 18 8.89 11.68 22.98
C PHE A 18 7.83 11.57 24.07
N ARG A 19 7.32 12.71 24.53
CA ARG A 19 6.22 12.75 25.51
C ARG A 19 4.90 13.00 24.79
N VAL A 20 4.03 12.00 24.80
CA VAL A 20 2.78 11.98 24.03
C VAL A 20 1.61 11.58 24.90
N HIS A 21 0.40 11.90 24.46
CA HIS A 21 -0.82 11.61 25.21
C HIS A 21 -1.17 10.13 25.05
N ARG A 22 -1.29 9.40 26.17
CA ARG A 22 -1.57 7.96 26.17
C ARG A 22 -2.86 7.61 25.45
N TYR A 23 -3.84 8.51 25.48
CA TYR A 23 -5.12 8.36 24.81
C TYR A 23 -5.00 7.94 23.34
N PHE A 24 -4.05 8.50 22.59
CA PHE A 24 -3.88 8.20 21.16
C PHE A 24 -3.47 6.75 20.90
N PHE A 25 -2.84 6.10 21.87
CA PHE A 25 -2.44 4.70 21.78
C PHE A 25 -3.56 3.75 22.25
N GLY A 26 -4.62 4.29 22.88
CA GLY A 26 -5.87 3.59 23.18
C GLY A 26 -5.72 2.27 23.95
N ARG A 27 -6.70 1.36 23.73
CA ARG A 27 -6.66 -0.05 24.16
C ARG A 27 -5.74 -0.93 23.31
N GLU A 28 -5.29 -0.42 22.16
CA GLU A 28 -4.38 -1.11 21.23
C GLU A 28 -2.94 -1.10 21.73
N PHE A 29 -2.64 -0.25 22.71
CA PHE A 29 -1.36 -0.22 23.40
C PHE A 29 -1.08 -1.53 24.15
N LYS A 30 -0.28 -2.40 23.52
CA LYS A 30 0.31 -3.56 24.19
C LYS A 30 1.64 -3.14 24.81
N LEU A 31 1.83 -3.41 26.10
CA LEU A 31 3.11 -3.19 26.81
C LEU A 31 4.29 -3.87 26.09
N SER A 32 4.03 -4.98 25.39
CA SER A 32 5.03 -5.68 24.58
C SER A 32 5.57 -4.85 23.41
N LEU A 33 4.79 -3.90 22.87
CA LEU A 33 5.19 -3.05 21.74
C LEU A 33 6.09 -1.88 22.15
N ILE A 34 6.22 -1.60 23.45
CA ILE A 34 7.08 -0.52 23.94
C ILE A 34 8.52 -0.72 23.48
N TRP A 35 9.02 -1.95 23.51
CA TRP A 35 10.39 -2.26 23.10
C TRP A 35 10.61 -2.04 21.59
N GLU A 36 9.62 -2.38 20.76
CA GLU A 36 9.69 -2.16 19.31
C GLU A 36 9.65 -0.67 18.95
N MET A 37 8.79 0.09 19.64
CA MET A 37 8.73 1.55 19.48
C MET A 37 10.04 2.21 19.92
N VAL A 38 10.70 1.68 20.96
CA VAL A 38 11.98 2.19 21.46
C VAL A 38 13.14 1.98 20.47
N GLN A 39 13.06 0.95 19.62
CA GLN A 39 14.07 0.67 18.60
C GLN A 39 13.87 1.44 17.29
N THR A 40 12.76 2.18 17.16
CA THR A 40 12.47 2.93 15.93
C THR A 40 13.32 4.20 15.84
N ARG A 41 13.70 4.57 14.62
CA ARG A 41 14.35 5.86 14.35
C ARG A 41 13.49 7.02 14.82
N SER A 42 14.12 8.01 15.42
CA SER A 42 13.44 9.19 15.97
C SER A 42 12.62 9.94 14.92
N ASP A 43 13.16 10.08 13.70
CA ASP A 43 12.49 10.78 12.61
C ASP A 43 11.29 10.00 12.03
N HIS A 44 11.35 8.68 12.06
CA HIS A 44 10.23 7.82 11.65
C HIS A 44 9.11 7.86 12.69
N PHE A 45 9.47 7.80 13.97
CA PHE A 45 8.51 7.90 15.06
C PHE A 45 7.82 9.28 15.07
N ALA A 46 8.56 10.36 14.82
CA ALA A 46 8.00 11.70 14.70
C ALA A 46 6.97 11.81 13.55
N LYS A 47 7.24 11.20 12.38
CA LYS A 47 6.29 11.15 11.25
C LYS A 47 5.03 10.35 11.59
N PHE A 48 5.16 9.27 12.35
CA PHE A 48 4.03 8.50 12.85
C PHE A 48 3.16 9.34 13.80
N LEU A 49 3.77 10.00 14.79
CA LEU A 49 3.07 10.86 15.74
C LEU A 49 2.42 12.08 15.08
N TRP A 50 3.03 12.61 14.02
CA TRP A 50 2.51 13.76 13.28
C TRP A 50 1.06 13.57 12.84
N VAL A 51 0.61 12.34 12.55
CA VAL A 51 -0.78 12.06 12.17
C VAL A 51 -1.80 12.59 13.19
N TRP A 52 -1.49 12.46 14.49
CA TRP A 52 -2.35 12.92 15.59
C TRP A 52 -2.10 14.38 15.97
N TYR A 53 -0.84 14.82 15.90
CA TYR A 53 -0.42 16.14 16.37
C TYR A 53 -0.46 17.22 15.28
N ASN A 54 -0.81 16.88 14.04
CA ASN A 54 -0.94 17.84 12.97
C ASN A 54 -2.04 18.87 13.30
N PRO A 55 -1.68 20.14 13.60
CA PRO A 55 -2.64 21.14 14.05
C PRO A 55 -3.60 21.57 12.93
N ARG A 56 -3.24 21.31 11.67
CA ARG A 56 -4.06 21.67 10.52
C ARG A 56 -5.02 20.57 10.09
N TYR A 57 -4.86 19.34 10.60
CA TYR A 57 -5.60 18.15 10.17
C TYR A 57 -5.62 17.92 8.65
N THR A 58 -4.70 18.57 7.93
CA THR A 58 -4.54 18.45 6.47
C THR A 58 -3.42 17.49 6.17
N TYR A 59 -3.76 16.40 5.49
CA TYR A 59 -2.83 15.35 5.08
C TYR A 59 -2.31 15.53 3.63
N SER A 60 -2.85 16.51 2.92
CA SER A 60 -2.49 16.86 1.55
C SER A 60 -1.02 17.31 1.45
N ASN A 61 -0.36 16.91 0.36
CA ASN A 61 1.03 17.26 0.00
C ASN A 61 2.16 16.56 0.77
N GLN A 62 1.87 15.49 1.53
CA GLN A 62 2.95 14.67 2.09
C GLN A 62 3.56 13.74 1.04
N PRO A 63 4.90 13.55 1.05
CA PRO A 63 5.56 12.67 0.11
C PRO A 63 5.22 11.20 0.39
N LYS A 64 5.33 10.35 -0.65
CA LYS A 64 5.09 8.90 -0.55
C LYS A 64 5.83 8.25 0.62
N ASP A 65 7.08 8.66 0.84
CA ASP A 65 7.96 8.08 1.85
C ASP A 65 7.42 8.28 3.26
N THR A 66 6.70 9.37 3.52
CA THR A 66 6.07 9.61 4.83
C THR A 66 4.98 8.59 5.11
N TRP A 67 4.11 8.34 4.12
CA TRP A 67 3.05 7.35 4.26
C TRP A 67 3.59 5.92 4.33
N LEU A 68 4.68 5.63 3.63
CA LEU A 68 5.38 4.35 3.73
C LEU A 68 5.95 4.11 5.13
N ILE A 69 6.58 5.12 5.72
CA ILE A 69 7.06 5.04 7.10
C ILE A 69 5.89 4.81 8.06
N ILE A 70 4.79 5.55 7.90
CA ILE A 70 3.60 5.36 8.76
C ILE A 70 3.05 3.94 8.60
N LEU A 71 2.97 3.42 7.38
CA LEU A 71 2.45 2.08 7.10
C LEU A 71 3.34 0.97 7.69
N THR A 72 4.66 1.09 7.53
CA THR A 72 5.64 0.12 8.05
C THR A 72 5.67 0.07 9.56
N LEU A 73 5.35 1.18 10.25
CA LEU A 73 5.22 1.23 11.70
C LEU A 73 3.84 0.79 12.18
N ALA A 74 2.76 1.22 11.52
CA ALA A 74 1.39 0.92 11.92
C ALA A 74 1.06 -0.58 11.84
N THR A 75 1.60 -1.28 10.84
CA THR A 75 1.30 -2.70 10.57
C THR A 75 1.76 -3.63 11.71
N PRO A 76 3.05 -3.66 12.12
CA PRO A 76 3.51 -4.51 13.21
C PRO A 76 2.90 -4.09 14.56
N TRP A 77 2.68 -2.80 14.77
CA TRP A 77 2.10 -2.30 16.02
C TRP A 77 0.59 -2.51 16.14
N GLY A 78 -0.07 -2.95 15.06
CA GLY A 78 -1.50 -3.24 15.05
C GLY A 78 -2.41 -2.00 15.06
N PHE A 79 -1.91 -0.84 14.62
CA PHE A 79 -2.71 0.38 14.47
C PHE A 79 -3.48 0.35 13.14
N ASP A 80 -4.58 -0.40 13.10
CA ASP A 80 -5.36 -0.63 11.88
C ASP A 80 -5.89 0.69 11.28
N SER A 81 -6.36 1.62 12.12
CA SER A 81 -6.86 2.93 11.67
C SER A 81 -5.77 3.77 10.97
N MET A 82 -4.52 3.69 11.44
CA MET A 82 -3.40 4.36 10.80
C MET A 82 -2.98 3.67 9.52
N ARG A 83 -2.98 2.34 9.51
CA ARG A 83 -2.70 1.54 8.32
C ARG A 83 -3.67 1.91 7.20
N GLU A 84 -4.96 1.95 7.50
CA GLU A 84 -5.99 2.37 6.55
C GLU A 84 -5.80 3.82 6.07
N LEU A 85 -5.46 4.75 6.97
CA LEU A 85 -5.20 6.13 6.59
C LEU A 85 -4.01 6.21 5.62
N ALA A 86 -2.91 5.53 5.91
CA ALA A 86 -1.72 5.51 5.06
C ALA A 86 -2.04 4.94 3.67
N VAL A 87 -2.77 3.81 3.60
CA VAL A 87 -3.20 3.22 2.32
C VAL A 87 -4.07 4.20 1.53
N ARG A 88 -5.07 4.84 2.17
CA ARG A 88 -5.92 5.83 1.50
C ARG A 88 -5.13 7.01 0.95
N GLN A 89 -4.07 7.45 1.62
CA GLN A 89 -3.24 8.55 1.13
C GLN A 89 -2.29 8.09 0.01
N LEU A 90 -1.75 6.87 0.09
CA LEU A 90 -0.96 6.27 -1.00
C LEU A 90 -1.78 6.11 -2.28
N GLU A 91 -3.05 5.71 -2.18
CA GLU A 91 -3.97 5.61 -3.32
C GLU A 91 -4.26 6.96 -3.99
N ARG A 92 -4.11 8.08 -3.27
CA ARG A 92 -4.25 9.43 -3.84
C ARG A 92 -3.01 9.89 -4.60
N LEU A 93 -1.88 9.23 -4.40
CA LEU A 93 -0.65 9.52 -5.14
C LEU A 93 -0.70 8.81 -6.50
N SER A 94 -0.39 9.55 -7.57
CA SER A 94 -0.27 8.97 -8.91
C SER A 94 1.02 8.15 -9.01
N LEU A 95 0.95 6.88 -8.63
CA LEU A 95 2.05 5.91 -8.77
C LEU A 95 1.90 5.14 -10.08
N GLY A 96 3.03 4.83 -10.73
CA GLY A 96 3.03 3.93 -11.87
C GLY A 96 2.55 2.52 -11.46
N PRO A 97 1.91 1.75 -12.37
CA PRO A 97 1.37 0.43 -12.03
C PRO A 97 2.41 -0.52 -11.41
N ILE A 98 3.65 -0.52 -11.93
CA ILE A 98 4.74 -1.37 -11.44
C ILE A 98 5.20 -0.92 -10.05
N ASP A 99 5.39 0.38 -9.84
CA ASP A 99 5.78 0.94 -8.54
C ASP A 99 4.73 0.62 -7.48
N LYS A 100 3.45 0.73 -7.83
CA LYS A 100 2.34 0.42 -6.93
C LYS A 100 2.32 -1.07 -6.57
N ILE A 101 2.46 -1.96 -7.54
CA ILE A 101 2.47 -3.41 -7.29
C ILE A 101 3.67 -3.80 -6.40
N ALA A 102 4.87 -3.32 -6.71
CA ALA A 102 6.06 -3.61 -5.92
C ALA A 102 5.89 -3.16 -4.46
N LEU A 103 5.42 -1.94 -4.26
CA LEU A 103 5.18 -1.34 -2.94
C LEU A 103 4.14 -2.14 -2.12
N TYR A 104 3.04 -2.55 -2.76
CA TYR A 104 1.96 -3.26 -2.08
C TYR A 104 2.38 -4.67 -1.70
N MET A 105 3.21 -5.33 -2.52
CA MET A 105 3.80 -6.62 -2.19
C MET A 105 4.79 -6.53 -1.04
N GLU A 106 5.67 -5.52 -1.06
CA GLU A 106 6.66 -5.29 -0.01
C GLU A 106 6.00 -5.06 1.36
N HIS A 107 4.93 -4.26 1.39
CA HIS A 107 4.23 -3.90 2.62
C HIS A 107 3.03 -4.81 2.95
N LYS A 108 2.83 -5.91 2.20
CA LYS A 108 1.72 -6.87 2.39
C LYS A 108 0.34 -6.19 2.46
N ILE A 109 0.14 -5.18 1.61
CA ILE A 109 -1.13 -4.46 1.47
C ILE A 109 -2.13 -5.35 0.71
N ASP A 110 -3.43 -5.14 0.92
CA ASP A 110 -4.49 -5.88 0.23
C ASP A 110 -4.31 -5.84 -1.30
N GLY A 111 -4.21 -7.03 -1.90
CA GLY A 111 -4.01 -7.21 -3.32
C GLY A 111 -5.21 -6.76 -4.16
N ARG A 112 -6.40 -6.61 -3.58
CA ARG A 112 -7.59 -6.12 -4.30
C ARG A 112 -7.41 -4.71 -4.86
N LEU A 113 -6.62 -3.87 -4.17
CA LEU A 113 -6.29 -2.52 -4.62
C LEU A 113 -5.34 -2.47 -5.83
N LEU A 114 -4.76 -3.62 -6.19
CA LEU A 114 -3.87 -3.76 -7.35
C LEU A 114 -4.62 -4.13 -8.63
N ILE A 115 -5.90 -4.52 -8.56
CA ILE A 115 -6.70 -4.90 -9.72
C ILE A 115 -6.63 -3.83 -10.83
N PRO A 116 -6.84 -2.52 -10.55
CA PRO A 116 -6.72 -1.50 -11.60
C PRO A 116 -5.32 -1.41 -12.22
N SER A 117 -4.28 -1.71 -11.43
CA SER A 117 -2.88 -1.68 -11.91
C SER A 117 -2.58 -2.88 -12.80
N TYR A 118 -3.09 -4.06 -12.47
CA TYR A 118 -2.97 -5.24 -13.32
C TYR A 118 -3.74 -5.07 -14.63
N ILE A 119 -4.95 -4.53 -14.59
CA ILE A 119 -5.74 -4.22 -15.80
C ILE A 119 -4.96 -3.24 -16.70
N GLY A 120 -4.41 -2.17 -16.12
CA GLY A 120 -3.58 -1.21 -16.86
C GLY A 120 -2.36 -1.86 -17.53
N LEU A 121 -1.71 -2.82 -16.85
CA LEU A 121 -0.58 -3.57 -17.42
C LEU A 121 -1.01 -4.59 -18.49
N CYS A 122 -2.17 -5.23 -18.36
CA CYS A 122 -2.70 -6.13 -19.38
C CYS A 122 -3.06 -5.39 -20.67
N LYS A 123 -3.57 -4.15 -20.55
CA LYS A 123 -3.88 -3.28 -21.69
C LYS A 123 -2.66 -2.62 -22.32
N SER A 124 -1.55 -2.51 -21.59
CA SER A 124 -0.31 -1.93 -22.10
C SER A 124 0.17 -2.68 -23.36
N PRO A 125 0.50 -1.98 -24.47
CA PRO A 125 0.97 -2.63 -25.69
C PRO A 125 2.31 -3.35 -25.47
N THR A 126 3.15 -2.83 -24.57
CA THR A 126 4.46 -3.41 -24.24
C THR A 126 4.40 -4.21 -22.94
N LEU A 127 5.12 -5.34 -22.92
CA LEU A 127 5.37 -6.09 -21.68
C LEU A 127 6.28 -5.29 -20.74
N PRO A 128 6.24 -5.57 -19.42
CA PRO A 128 7.21 -5.02 -18.48
C PRO A 128 8.64 -5.29 -18.94
N SER A 129 9.52 -4.32 -18.76
CA SER A 129 10.95 -4.49 -19.08
C SER A 129 11.58 -5.52 -18.15
N PHE A 130 12.81 -5.95 -18.45
CA PHE A 130 13.55 -6.86 -17.56
C PHE A 130 13.78 -6.23 -16.18
N ASP A 131 14.08 -4.93 -16.12
CA ASP A 131 14.25 -4.20 -14.87
C ASP A 131 12.94 -4.14 -14.06
N ASP A 132 11.80 -3.95 -14.73
CA ASP A 132 10.49 -4.03 -14.08
C ASP A 132 10.20 -5.45 -13.58
N GLY A 133 10.59 -6.45 -14.36
CA GLY A 133 10.49 -7.86 -14.00
C GLY A 133 11.34 -8.25 -12.79
N GLN A 134 12.46 -7.57 -12.54
CA GLN A 134 13.27 -7.77 -11.31
C GLN A 134 12.60 -7.17 -10.08
N ARG A 135 11.87 -6.07 -10.25
CA ARG A 135 11.13 -5.40 -9.17
C ARG A 135 9.85 -6.14 -8.79
N LEU A 136 9.32 -6.93 -9.71
CA LEU A 136 8.16 -7.79 -9.49
C LEU A 136 8.61 -9.21 -9.13
N THR A 137 7.83 -9.91 -8.30
CA THR A 137 8.10 -11.34 -8.07
C THR A 137 7.84 -12.13 -9.36
N MET A 138 8.66 -13.15 -9.67
CA MET A 138 8.44 -14.04 -10.83
C MET A 138 7.01 -14.59 -10.89
N LYS A 139 6.42 -14.94 -9.73
CA LYS A 139 5.02 -15.35 -9.61
C LYS A 139 4.05 -14.31 -10.18
N THR A 140 4.28 -13.03 -9.88
CA THR A 140 3.46 -11.90 -10.36
C THR A 140 3.59 -11.73 -11.86
N VAL A 141 4.81 -11.83 -12.39
CA VAL A 141 5.07 -11.71 -13.84
C VAL A 141 4.40 -12.83 -14.61
N LEU A 142 4.52 -14.08 -14.14
CA LEU A 142 3.85 -15.23 -14.75
C LEU A 142 2.33 -15.11 -14.70
N ARG A 143 1.76 -14.66 -13.57
CA ARG A 143 0.33 -14.38 -13.43
C ARG A 143 -0.12 -13.27 -14.36
N LEU A 144 0.65 -12.19 -14.49
CA LEU A 144 0.34 -11.11 -15.41
C LEU A 144 0.37 -11.57 -16.87
N ALA A 145 1.37 -12.37 -17.25
CA ALA A 145 1.48 -12.95 -18.59
C ALA A 145 0.28 -13.87 -18.89
N ALA A 146 -0.10 -14.74 -17.94
CA ALA A 146 -1.28 -15.60 -18.06
C ALA A 146 -2.59 -14.81 -18.17
N ALA A 147 -2.76 -13.74 -17.37
CA ALA A 147 -3.93 -12.86 -17.45
C ALA A 147 -4.01 -12.17 -18.81
N ARG A 148 -2.88 -11.68 -19.33
CA ARG A 148 -2.80 -11.06 -20.66
C ARG A 148 -3.11 -12.07 -21.76
N GLU A 149 -2.52 -13.27 -21.73
CA GLU A 149 -2.79 -14.33 -22.71
C GLU A 149 -4.27 -14.70 -22.74
N ARG A 150 -4.91 -14.89 -21.58
CA ARG A 150 -6.36 -15.15 -21.49
C ARG A 150 -7.18 -14.02 -22.11
N ALA A 151 -6.81 -12.76 -21.84
CA ALA A 151 -7.49 -11.63 -22.44
C ALA A 151 -7.34 -11.59 -23.97
N LEU A 152 -6.15 -11.90 -24.49
CA LEU A 152 -5.90 -11.96 -25.94
C LEU A 152 -6.72 -13.08 -26.60
N LEU A 153 -6.79 -14.28 -25.99
CA LEU A 153 -7.60 -15.39 -26.49
C LEU A 153 -9.09 -15.00 -26.59
N ARG A 154 -9.62 -14.32 -25.57
CA ARG A 154 -11.00 -13.80 -25.60
C ARG A 154 -11.23 -12.75 -26.68
N ALA A 155 -10.25 -11.88 -26.93
CA ALA A 155 -10.33 -10.91 -28.02
C ALA A 155 -10.34 -11.58 -29.41
N ILE A 156 -9.57 -12.66 -29.58
CA ILE A 156 -9.55 -13.47 -30.82
C ILE A 156 -10.89 -14.17 -31.03
N GLU A 157 -11.50 -14.74 -29.99
CA GLU A 157 -12.84 -15.35 -30.05
C GLU A 157 -13.91 -14.35 -30.56
N ARG A 158 -13.71 -13.05 -30.31
CA ARG A 158 -14.58 -11.96 -30.79
C ARG A 158 -14.25 -11.45 -32.19
N GLY A 159 -13.23 -11.99 -32.85
CA GLY A 159 -12.87 -11.66 -34.23
C GLY A 159 -11.87 -10.49 -34.38
N VAL A 160 -11.15 -10.10 -33.32
CA VAL A 160 -10.09 -9.07 -33.40
C VAL A 160 -8.84 -9.68 -34.06
N VAL A 161 -8.45 -9.15 -35.23
CA VAL A 161 -7.48 -9.79 -36.15
C VAL A 161 -6.02 -9.60 -35.74
N THR A 162 -5.69 -8.61 -34.90
CA THR A 162 -4.33 -8.38 -34.41
C THR A 162 -4.35 -7.77 -33.01
N PRO A 163 -4.51 -8.58 -31.94
CA PRO A 163 -4.57 -8.05 -30.60
C PRO A 163 -3.13 -7.77 -30.13
N THR A 164 -2.64 -6.57 -30.37
CA THR A 164 -1.35 -6.11 -29.80
C THR A 164 -1.53 -5.68 -28.34
N CYS A 165 -2.76 -5.37 -27.95
CA CYS A 165 -3.24 -5.06 -26.61
C CYS A 165 -4.50 -5.87 -26.28
N ALA A 166 -4.77 -6.04 -24.98
CA ALA A 166 -6.03 -6.61 -24.52
C ALA A 166 -7.17 -5.60 -24.72
N ASP A 167 -7.72 -5.53 -25.94
CA ASP A 167 -8.93 -4.76 -26.28
C ASP A 167 -10.19 -5.49 -25.77
N VAL A 168 -10.22 -5.72 -24.46
CA VAL A 168 -11.31 -6.38 -23.74
C VAL A 168 -11.89 -5.38 -22.74
N GLU A 169 -13.19 -5.45 -22.50
CA GLU A 169 -13.87 -4.60 -21.53
C GLU A 169 -13.28 -4.77 -20.12
N ASP A 170 -13.18 -3.67 -19.37
CA ASP A 170 -12.54 -3.61 -18.06
C ASP A 170 -13.16 -4.60 -17.05
N ALA A 171 -14.48 -4.81 -17.13
CA ALA A 171 -15.20 -5.75 -16.26
C ALA A 171 -14.78 -7.21 -16.48
N GLU A 172 -14.48 -7.60 -17.72
CA GLU A 172 -14.03 -8.95 -18.05
C GLU A 172 -12.55 -9.14 -17.71
N LEU A 173 -11.74 -8.10 -17.92
CA LEU A 173 -10.35 -8.09 -17.44
C LEU A 173 -10.27 -8.17 -15.91
N GLU A 174 -11.18 -7.51 -15.20
CA GLU A 174 -11.28 -7.60 -13.73
C GLU A 174 -11.59 -9.03 -13.28
N SER A 175 -12.50 -9.74 -13.95
CA SER A 175 -12.77 -11.15 -13.68
C SER A 175 -11.55 -12.03 -13.94
N ILE A 176 -10.89 -11.85 -15.10
CA ILE A 176 -9.69 -12.64 -15.45
C ILE A 176 -8.56 -12.39 -14.44
N VAL A 177 -8.32 -11.13 -14.07
CA VAL A 177 -7.28 -10.76 -13.10
C VAL A 177 -7.61 -11.32 -11.72
N SER A 178 -8.85 -11.19 -11.25
CA SER A 178 -9.26 -11.72 -9.95
C SER A 178 -9.08 -13.25 -9.89
N ASP A 179 -9.44 -13.95 -10.96
CA ASP A 179 -9.27 -15.41 -11.07
C ASP A 179 -7.79 -15.83 -11.10
N VAL A 180 -6.94 -15.12 -11.85
CA VAL A 180 -5.51 -15.48 -12.00
C VAL A 180 -4.71 -15.15 -10.75
N PHE A 181 -5.06 -14.07 -10.06
CA PHE A 181 -4.36 -13.61 -8.88
C PHE A 181 -4.93 -14.15 -7.57
N GLU A 182 -6.09 -14.81 -7.60
CA GLU A 182 -6.80 -15.39 -6.44
C GLU A 182 -7.18 -14.32 -5.40
N LEU A 183 -7.77 -13.21 -5.85
CA LEU A 183 -8.07 -12.01 -5.05
C LEU A 183 -9.55 -11.86 -4.67
#